data_AF-A0A2V8PYL4-F1
#
_entry.id   AF-A0A2V8PYL4-F1
#
_cell.length_a   1.000
_cell.length_b   1.000
_cell.length_c   1.000
_cell.angle_alpha   90.00
_cell.angle_beta   90.00
_cell.angle_gamma   90.00
#
_symmetry.space_group_name_H-M   'P 1'
#
loop_
_entity.id
_entity.type
_entity.pdbx_description
1 polymer ?
#
loop_
_entity_poly.entity_id
_entity_poly.type
_entity_poly.pdbx_seq_one_letter_code
_entity_poly.pdbx_strand_id
1 'polypeptide(L)'
;MASDRKDKQSNSIPIRFFDGDEERSVAAAQPPSSELQEAVPDEFEISEDDNAAKPKVDDSRLGGPELAELVASRAELKRLEAALAEAQEAVARRQADFDNYRKRIERERGEAYNRVVAEVTRKLLPVLDNLNRALDAERSVETSESPEFRHFLHGVELIGKQLNEVLESFGVQPIAAVGERFDPHVHEAVVTEPSDEHEPDTVIAELARGYRIGDRLLRPAMVKVSARRDEE
;
A
#
# COMPACT_ATOMS: atom_id res chain seq x y z
N MET A 1 -59.28 7.38 -37.46
CA MET A 1 -57.82 7.24 -37.62
C MET A 1 -57.27 6.70 -36.32
N ALA A 2 -56.88 5.43 -36.36
CA ALA A 2 -56.21 4.74 -35.27
C ALA A 2 -54.77 5.25 -35.18
N SER A 3 -54.29 5.55 -33.98
CA SER A 3 -52.87 5.76 -33.72
C SER A 3 -52.56 5.20 -32.34
N ASP A 4 -52.22 3.92 -32.40
CA ASP A 4 -51.64 3.04 -31.40
C ASP A 4 -50.34 3.65 -30.85
N ARG A 5 -50.34 4.08 -29.59
CA ARG A 5 -49.12 4.48 -28.88
C ARG A 5 -48.63 3.26 -28.11
N LYS A 6 -47.61 2.60 -28.66
CA LYS A 6 -46.86 1.54 -27.97
C LYS A 6 -46.23 2.07 -26.68
N ASP A 7 -46.71 1.57 -25.55
CA ASP A 7 -46.10 1.72 -24.23
C ASP A 7 -44.69 1.10 -24.21
N LYS A 8 -43.70 1.89 -23.79
CA LYS A 8 -42.39 1.40 -23.35
C LYS A 8 -42.52 0.94 -21.91
N GLN A 9 -42.46 -0.37 -21.67
CA GLN A 9 -42.27 -0.93 -20.34
C GLN A 9 -40.91 -0.47 -19.79
N SER A 10 -40.93 0.43 -18.80
CA SER A 10 -39.78 0.72 -17.95
C SER A 10 -39.73 -0.35 -16.87
N ASN A 11 -38.77 -1.28 -16.97
CA ASN A 11 -38.59 -2.32 -15.97
C ASN A 11 -37.77 -1.75 -14.81
N SER A 12 -38.47 -1.17 -13.83
CA SER A 12 -37.91 -0.77 -12.54
C SER A 12 -37.71 -2.01 -11.68
N ILE A 13 -36.46 -2.33 -11.34
CA ILE A 13 -36.13 -3.43 -10.42
C ILE A 13 -36.10 -2.85 -8.99
N PRO A 14 -36.91 -3.38 -8.04
CA PRO A 14 -36.96 -2.83 -6.70
C PRO A 14 -35.74 -3.28 -5.87
N ILE A 15 -35.06 -2.32 -5.23
CA ILE A 15 -34.03 -2.61 -4.22
C ILE A 15 -34.76 -2.93 -2.90
N ARG A 16 -34.67 -4.18 -2.44
CA ARG A 16 -35.12 -4.58 -1.10
C ARG A 16 -33.99 -4.35 -0.10
N PHE A 17 -34.26 -3.50 0.90
CA PHE A 17 -33.48 -3.40 2.12
C PHE A 17 -33.77 -4.61 3.01
N PHE A 18 -32.72 -5.28 3.49
CA PHE A 18 -32.81 -6.33 4.50
C PHE A 18 -32.00 -5.86 5.71
N ASP A 19 -32.71 -5.47 6.77
CA ASP A 19 -32.18 -5.27 8.12
C ASP A 19 -32.14 -6.61 8.85
N GLY A 20 -31.07 -6.82 9.64
CA GLY A 20 -31.12 -7.58 10.88
C GLY A 20 -30.80 -9.08 10.85
N ASP A 21 -29.55 -9.39 11.19
CA ASP A 21 -29.04 -10.47 12.03
C ASP A 21 -29.52 -11.93 11.84
N GLU A 22 -28.64 -12.76 11.25
CA GLU A 22 -28.41 -14.13 11.73
C GLU A 22 -26.95 -14.55 11.45
N GLU A 23 -26.27 -15.00 12.52
CA GLU A 23 -24.88 -15.42 12.54
C GLU A 23 -24.60 -16.60 11.58
N ARG A 24 -23.66 -16.42 10.64
CA ARG A 24 -22.91 -17.52 10.04
C ARG A 24 -21.44 -17.16 9.90
N SER A 25 -20.60 -17.99 10.52
CA SER A 25 -19.15 -17.95 10.48
C SER A 25 -18.62 -17.96 9.05
N VAL A 26 -17.92 -16.90 8.64
CA VAL A 26 -17.15 -16.86 7.40
C VAL A 26 -15.72 -17.32 7.69
N ALA A 27 -15.53 -18.65 7.60
CA ALA A 27 -14.22 -19.23 7.38
C ALA A 27 -13.77 -18.93 5.94
N ALA A 28 -12.50 -18.56 5.80
CA ALA A 28 -11.85 -18.20 4.54
C ALA A 28 -12.04 -19.26 3.45
N ALA A 29 -12.68 -18.89 2.34
CA ALA A 29 -12.74 -19.72 1.14
C ALA A 29 -11.48 -19.48 0.29
N GLN A 30 -10.46 -20.30 0.52
CA GLN A 30 -9.41 -20.57 -0.45
C GLN A 30 -10.02 -21.35 -1.65
N PRO A 31 -9.61 -21.09 -2.91
CA PRO A 31 -9.95 -21.97 -4.01
C PRO A 31 -9.24 -23.33 -3.85
N PRO A 32 -9.89 -24.45 -4.19
CA PRO A 32 -9.32 -25.78 -3.98
C PRO A 32 -8.09 -25.99 -4.86
N SER A 33 -6.99 -26.34 -4.22
CA SER A 33 -5.78 -26.91 -4.82
C SER A 33 -6.10 -28.24 -5.49
N SER A 34 -5.97 -28.30 -6.82
CA SER A 34 -5.95 -29.57 -7.55
C SER A 34 -4.54 -30.15 -7.53
N GLU A 35 -4.27 -31.01 -6.55
CA GLU A 35 -3.24 -32.03 -6.67
C GLU A 35 -3.72 -33.07 -7.70
N LEU A 36 -3.06 -33.12 -8.85
CA LEU A 36 -2.96 -34.34 -9.66
C LEU A 36 -1.46 -34.57 -9.89
N GLN A 37 -0.88 -35.34 -8.97
CA GLN A 37 0.46 -35.90 -9.08
C GLN A 37 0.50 -36.97 -10.19
N GLU A 38 1.53 -36.82 -11.03
CA GLU A 38 2.43 -37.85 -11.54
C GLU A 38 1.92 -39.30 -11.67
N ALA A 39 1.86 -39.75 -12.92
CA ALA A 39 2.33 -41.09 -13.29
C ALA A 39 3.02 -40.96 -14.66
N VAL A 40 4.35 -40.86 -14.64
CA VAL A 40 5.20 -41.03 -15.84
C VAL A 40 5.63 -42.50 -15.85
N PRO A 41 5.29 -43.30 -16.87
CA PRO A 41 6.05 -44.50 -17.18
C PRO A 41 7.17 -44.11 -18.14
N ASP A 42 8.38 -44.27 -17.65
CA ASP A 42 9.63 -44.22 -18.39
C ASP A 42 9.77 -45.44 -19.32
N GLU A 43 10.59 -45.27 -20.36
CA GLU A 43 11.12 -46.28 -21.29
C GLU A 43 10.18 -46.97 -22.29
N PHE A 44 10.13 -46.39 -23.49
CA PHE A 44 10.22 -47.19 -24.72
C PHE A 44 11.39 -46.66 -25.56
N GLU A 45 12.54 -47.32 -25.42
CA GLU A 45 13.61 -47.27 -26.42
C GLU A 45 13.04 -47.80 -27.75
N ILE A 46 13.13 -46.98 -28.81
CA ILE A 46 13.01 -47.48 -30.18
C ILE A 46 14.36 -47.23 -30.84
N SER A 47 15.13 -48.32 -30.90
CA SER A 47 16.34 -48.46 -31.68
C SER A 47 16.09 -48.14 -33.16
N GLU A 48 17.03 -47.40 -33.75
CA GLU A 48 17.25 -47.40 -35.19
C GLU A 48 17.77 -48.78 -35.59
N ASP A 49 16.90 -49.63 -36.17
CA ASP A 49 17.34 -50.59 -37.18
C ASP A 49 16.19 -51.08 -38.07
N ASP A 50 16.59 -51.40 -39.29
CA ASP A 50 15.84 -51.47 -40.53
C ASP A 50 14.66 -52.48 -40.64
N ASN A 51 13.69 -52.06 -41.45
CA ASN A 51 12.89 -52.90 -42.38
C ASN A 51 11.74 -53.79 -41.82
N ALA A 52 10.50 -53.29 -41.86
CA ALA A 52 9.33 -54.00 -42.43
C ALA A 52 8.03 -53.16 -42.41
N ALA A 53 7.33 -53.14 -43.55
CA ALA A 53 5.91 -52.83 -43.75
C ALA A 53 5.44 -51.37 -43.55
N LYS A 54 5.61 -50.55 -44.60
CA LYS A 54 4.78 -49.35 -44.84
C LYS A 54 3.28 -49.74 -44.83
N PRO A 55 2.39 -49.08 -44.06
CA PRO A 55 0.97 -49.17 -44.34
C PRO A 55 0.75 -48.51 -45.70
N LYS A 56 0.31 -49.30 -46.68
CA LYS A 56 -0.17 -48.79 -47.97
C LYS A 56 -1.44 -48.01 -47.69
N VAL A 57 -1.31 -46.70 -47.52
CA VAL A 57 -2.42 -45.77 -47.73
C VAL A 57 -2.68 -45.80 -49.24
N ASP A 58 -3.89 -46.21 -49.61
CA ASP A 58 -4.34 -46.28 -50.99
C ASP A 58 -4.51 -44.85 -51.53
N ASP A 59 -3.43 -44.31 -52.10
CA ASP A 59 -3.27 -42.91 -52.52
C ASP A 59 -4.02 -42.57 -53.81
N SER A 60 -4.92 -43.45 -54.30
CA SER A 60 -5.57 -43.31 -55.60
C SER A 60 -7.05 -42.91 -55.56
N ARG A 61 -7.57 -42.43 -54.41
CA ARG A 61 -8.97 -41.96 -54.28
C ARG A 61 -9.18 -40.56 -53.69
N LEU A 62 -8.14 -39.85 -53.26
CA LEU A 62 -8.24 -38.47 -52.77
C LEU A 62 -8.10 -37.45 -53.92
N GLY A 63 -8.88 -37.61 -54.99
CA GLY A 63 -8.84 -36.71 -56.16
C GLY A 63 -10.21 -36.06 -56.40
N GLY A 64 -10.26 -34.72 -56.38
CA GLY A 64 -11.45 -33.95 -56.75
C GLY A 64 -11.93 -32.96 -55.66
N PRO A 65 -13.23 -32.58 -55.66
CA PRO A 65 -13.79 -31.54 -54.80
C PRO A 65 -13.62 -31.80 -53.29
N GLU A 66 -13.55 -33.06 -52.87
CA GLU A 66 -13.39 -33.46 -51.47
C GLU A 66 -12.00 -33.11 -50.89
N LEU A 67 -10.93 -33.23 -51.70
CA LEU A 67 -9.59 -32.80 -51.29
C LEU A 67 -9.51 -31.26 -51.18
N ALA A 68 -10.19 -30.55 -52.08
CA ALA A 68 -10.27 -29.09 -52.05
C ALA A 68 -11.03 -28.58 -50.82
N GLU A 69 -12.11 -29.28 -50.42
CA GLU A 69 -12.86 -29.00 -49.21
C GLU A 69 -12.02 -29.24 -47.95
N LEU A 70 -11.33 -30.37 -47.84
CA LEU A 70 -10.42 -30.65 -46.72
C LEU A 70 -9.30 -29.60 -46.58
N VAL A 71 -8.72 -29.16 -47.70
CA VAL A 71 -7.70 -28.10 -47.70
C VAL A 71 -8.29 -26.76 -47.26
N ALA A 72 -9.50 -26.42 -47.71
CA ALA A 72 -10.20 -25.21 -47.30
C ALA A 72 -10.54 -25.23 -45.80
N SER A 73 -11.09 -26.34 -45.29
CA SER A 73 -11.38 -26.52 -43.86
C SER A 73 -10.12 -26.43 -43.00
N ARG A 74 -9.00 -27.02 -43.45
CA ARG A 74 -7.72 -26.93 -42.74
C ARG A 74 -7.16 -25.51 -42.71
N ALA A 75 -7.33 -24.75 -43.80
CA ALA A 75 -6.93 -23.35 -43.85
C ALA A 75 -7.78 -22.49 -42.91
N GLU A 76 -9.09 -22.76 -42.84
CA GLU A 76 -10.01 -22.08 -41.93
C GLU A 76 -9.71 -22.40 -40.46
N LEU A 77 -9.46 -23.68 -40.12
CA LEU A 77 -9.03 -24.08 -38.78
C LEU A 77 -7.77 -23.34 -38.33
N LYS A 78 -6.73 -23.29 -39.18
CA LYS A 78 -5.50 -22.55 -38.87
C LYS A 78 -5.75 -21.06 -38.63
N ARG A 79 -6.66 -20.45 -39.41
CA ARG A 79 -7.05 -19.05 -39.22
C ARG A 79 -7.77 -18.85 -37.88
N LEU A 80 -8.69 -19.74 -37.52
CA LEU A 80 -9.39 -19.67 -36.23
C LEU A 80 -8.43 -19.88 -35.05
N GLU A 81 -7.50 -20.81 -35.15
CA GLU A 81 -6.45 -21.05 -34.14
C GLU A 81 -5.58 -19.81 -33.94
N ALA A 82 -5.15 -19.15 -35.03
CA ALA A 82 -4.39 -17.91 -34.95
C ALA A 82 -5.19 -16.77 -34.31
N ALA A 83 -6.46 -16.59 -34.69
CA ALA A 83 -7.33 -15.58 -34.10
C ALA A 83 -7.61 -15.84 -32.61
N LEU A 84 -7.74 -17.11 -32.22
CA LEU A 84 -7.90 -17.52 -30.83
C LEU A 84 -6.63 -17.24 -30.03
N ALA A 85 -5.46 -17.56 -30.56
CA ALA A 85 -4.18 -17.26 -29.92
C ALA A 85 -3.99 -15.75 -29.73
N GLU A 86 -4.28 -14.94 -30.75
CA GLU A 86 -4.22 -13.47 -30.66
C GLU A 86 -5.21 -12.93 -29.62
N ALA A 87 -6.44 -13.45 -29.59
CA ALA A 87 -7.44 -13.07 -28.59
C ALA A 87 -7.01 -13.44 -27.17
N GLN A 88 -6.46 -14.64 -26.97
CA GLN A 88 -5.93 -15.09 -25.69
C GLN A 88 -4.76 -14.22 -25.22
N GLU A 89 -3.84 -13.88 -26.11
CA GLU A 89 -2.73 -12.99 -25.79
C GLU A 89 -3.23 -11.58 -25.43
N ALA A 90 -4.22 -11.05 -26.16
CA ALA A 90 -4.84 -9.77 -25.83
C ALA A 90 -5.54 -9.78 -24.47
N VAL A 91 -6.22 -10.89 -24.11
CA VAL A 91 -6.83 -11.06 -22.79
C VAL A 91 -5.77 -11.15 -21.70
N ALA A 92 -4.71 -11.94 -21.90
CA ALA A 92 -3.62 -12.09 -20.94
C ALA A 92 -2.92 -10.75 -20.68
N ARG A 93 -2.65 -9.96 -21.73
CA ARG A 93 -2.10 -8.60 -21.59
C ARG A 93 -3.02 -7.68 -20.80
N ARG A 94 -4.32 -7.65 -21.14
CA ARG A 94 -5.30 -6.83 -20.40
C ARG A 94 -5.41 -7.22 -18.92
N GLN A 95 -5.32 -8.51 -18.62
CA GLN A 95 -5.33 -9.00 -17.24
C GLN A 95 -4.09 -8.51 -16.48
N ALA A 96 -2.91 -8.60 -17.10
CA ALA A 96 -1.67 -8.09 -16.51
C ALA A 96 -1.73 -6.57 -16.28
N ASP A 97 -2.27 -5.80 -17.25
CA ASP A 97 -2.46 -4.36 -17.12
C ASP A 97 -3.42 -4.02 -15.97
N PHE A 98 -4.49 -4.80 -15.81
CA PHE A 98 -5.45 -4.63 -14.71
C PHE A 98 -4.83 -4.92 -13.35
N ASP A 99 -4.04 -6.00 -13.23
CA ASP A 99 -3.34 -6.32 -11.98
C ASP A 99 -2.30 -5.26 -11.62
N ASN A 100 -1.56 -4.73 -12.61
CA ASN A 100 -0.65 -3.62 -12.42
C ASN A 100 -1.38 -2.34 -11.99
N TYR A 101 -2.50 -2.02 -12.63
CA TYR A 101 -3.36 -0.90 -12.28
C TYR A 101 -3.87 -1.02 -10.84
N ARG A 102 -4.37 -2.19 -10.43
CA ARG A 102 -4.86 -2.43 -9.07
C ARG A 102 -3.77 -2.20 -8.02
N LYS A 103 -2.58 -2.79 -8.22
CA LYS A 103 -1.42 -2.56 -7.34
C LYS A 103 -1.01 -1.09 -7.27
N ARG A 104 -1.10 -0.37 -8.39
CA ARG A 104 -0.81 1.07 -8.42
C ARG A 104 -1.83 1.87 -7.61
N ILE A 105 -3.12 1.63 -7.82
CA ILE A 105 -4.20 2.33 -7.10
C ILE A 105 -4.15 2.04 -5.60
N GLU A 106 -3.86 0.81 -5.18
CA GLU A 106 -3.68 0.47 -3.75
C GLU A 106 -2.54 1.28 -3.12
N ARG A 107 -1.39 1.40 -3.80
CA ARG A 107 -0.28 2.25 -3.35
C ARG A 107 -0.67 3.73 -3.28
N GLU A 108 -1.29 4.26 -4.35
CA GLU A 108 -1.72 5.66 -4.41
C GLU A 108 -2.73 6.00 -3.31
N ARG A 109 -3.63 5.08 -2.98
CA ARG A 109 -4.58 5.24 -1.86
C ARG A 109 -3.86 5.33 -0.51
N GLY A 110 -2.90 4.45 -0.26
CA GLY A 110 -2.09 4.50 0.96
C GLY A 110 -1.29 5.80 1.08
N GLU A 111 -0.65 6.23 -0.01
CA GLU A 111 0.08 7.49 -0.06
C GLU A 111 -0.83 8.72 0.13
N ALA A 112 -2.03 8.69 -0.46
CA ALA A 112 -3.02 9.75 -0.28
C ALA A 112 -3.49 9.84 1.18
N TYR A 113 -3.75 8.70 1.82
CA TYR A 113 -4.07 8.64 3.25
C TYR A 113 -2.97 9.25 4.11
N ASN A 114 -1.72 8.80 3.94
CA ASN A 114 -0.58 9.32 4.68
C ASN A 114 -0.35 10.82 4.44
N ARG A 115 -0.65 11.32 3.23
CA ARG A 115 -0.55 12.75 2.90
C ARG A 115 -1.58 13.59 3.65
N VAL A 116 -2.82 13.11 3.76
CA VAL A 116 -3.88 13.81 4.50
C VAL A 116 -3.57 13.81 5.98
N VAL A 117 -3.19 12.65 6.55
CA VAL A 117 -2.76 12.55 7.95
C VAL A 117 -1.61 13.51 8.23
N ALA A 118 -0.57 13.51 7.37
CA ALA A 118 0.57 14.41 7.50
C ALA A 118 0.17 15.90 7.52
N GLU A 119 -0.77 16.32 6.67
CA GLU A 119 -1.23 17.71 6.63
C GLU A 119 -1.98 18.10 7.91
N VAL A 120 -2.88 17.23 8.37
CA VAL A 120 -3.65 17.45 9.60
C VAL A 120 -2.73 17.49 10.81
N THR A 121 -1.84 16.51 10.95
CA THR A 121 -0.86 16.45 12.02
C THR A 121 0.01 17.70 12.03
N ARG A 122 0.51 18.15 10.87
CA ARG A 122 1.34 19.37 10.79
C ARG A 122 0.63 20.61 11.33
N LYS A 123 -0.68 20.75 11.09
CA LYS A 123 -1.50 21.85 11.64
C LYS A 123 -1.77 21.70 13.14
N LEU A 124 -1.73 20.48 13.67
CA LEU A 124 -1.93 20.17 15.07
C LEU A 124 -0.64 20.33 15.91
N LEU A 125 0.53 20.13 15.31
CA LEU A 125 1.83 20.23 16.01
C LEU A 125 2.02 21.53 16.82
N PRO A 126 1.68 22.74 16.31
CA PRO A 126 1.80 23.96 17.10
C PRO A 126 0.96 23.96 18.39
N VAL A 127 -0.18 23.27 18.39
CA VAL A 127 -1.04 23.13 19.58
C VAL A 127 -0.35 22.23 20.61
N LEU A 128 0.25 21.13 20.14
CA LEU A 128 1.02 20.23 20.99
C LEU A 128 2.28 20.92 21.55
N ASP A 129 2.96 21.75 20.75
CA ASP A 129 4.10 22.54 21.23
C ASP A 129 3.69 23.56 22.28
N ASN A 130 2.54 24.23 22.12
CA ASN A 130 1.99 25.14 23.13
C ASN A 130 1.65 24.40 24.43
N LEU A 131 1.08 23.20 24.33
CA LEU A 131 0.78 22.36 25.48
C LEU A 131 2.06 21.99 26.23
N ASN A 132 3.08 21.51 25.52
CA ASN A 132 4.38 21.18 26.11
C ASN A 132 5.04 22.41 26.74
N ARG A 133 5.05 23.55 26.04
CA ARG A 133 5.58 24.82 26.57
C ARG A 133 4.85 25.27 27.83
N ALA A 134 3.54 25.09 27.92
CA ALA A 134 2.78 25.41 29.12
C ALA A 134 3.18 24.50 30.30
N LEU A 135 3.39 23.20 30.04
CA LEU A 135 3.84 22.23 31.04
C LEU A 135 5.30 22.50 31.48
N ASP A 136 6.18 22.92 30.56
CA ASP A 136 7.59 23.20 30.88
C ASP A 136 7.75 24.54 31.62
N ALA A 137 6.96 25.55 31.26
CA ALA A 137 6.98 26.85 31.94
C ALA A 137 6.63 26.72 33.43
N GLU A 138 5.67 25.85 33.78
CA GLU A 138 5.32 25.60 35.18
C GLU A 138 6.46 24.95 35.96
N ARG A 139 7.12 23.91 35.42
CA ARG A 139 8.27 23.25 36.07
C ARG A 139 9.40 24.21 36.42
N SER A 140 9.53 25.32 35.69
CA SER A 140 10.55 26.35 35.91
C SER A 140 10.19 27.37 36.98
N VAL A 141 8.92 27.43 37.41
CA VAL A 141 8.43 28.37 38.40
C VAL A 141 8.41 27.66 39.76
N GLU A 142 9.43 27.90 40.59
CA GLU A 142 9.51 27.45 41.98
C GLU A 142 8.52 28.19 42.90
N THR A 143 7.24 28.26 42.53
CA THR A 143 6.21 28.86 43.38
C THR A 143 5.48 27.77 44.15
N SER A 144 5.12 28.06 45.39
CA SER A 144 4.33 27.23 46.29
C SER A 144 2.97 26.87 45.67
N GLU A 145 2.94 25.81 44.87
CA GLU A 145 1.72 25.42 44.15
C GLU A 145 0.66 24.86 45.10
N SER A 146 -0.56 25.36 44.97
CA SER A 146 -1.69 24.77 45.69
C SER A 146 -1.87 23.30 45.25
N PRO A 147 -2.29 22.39 46.15
CA PRO A 147 -2.57 21.00 45.79
C PRO A 147 -3.57 20.86 44.62
N GLU A 148 -4.54 21.77 44.54
CA GLU A 148 -5.54 21.82 43.46
C GLU A 148 -4.92 22.18 42.11
N PHE A 149 -3.95 23.10 42.10
CA PHE A 149 -3.24 23.46 40.89
C PHE A 149 -2.38 22.30 40.36
N ARG A 150 -1.68 21.59 41.25
CA ARG A 150 -0.93 20.37 40.90
C ARG A 150 -1.84 19.28 40.34
N HIS A 151 -3.03 19.11 40.89
CA HIS A 151 -4.01 18.15 40.36
C HIS A 151 -4.48 18.54 38.95
N PHE A 152 -4.74 19.84 38.73
CA PHE A 152 -5.08 20.37 37.40
C PHE A 152 -3.96 20.11 36.38
N LEU A 153 -2.70 20.44 36.71
CA LEU A 153 -1.54 20.21 35.85
C LEU A 153 -1.38 18.73 35.48
N HIS A 154 -1.57 17.83 36.45
CA HIS A 154 -1.53 16.40 36.19
C HIS A 154 -2.60 15.98 35.17
N GLY A 155 -3.82 16.54 35.27
CA GLY A 155 -4.86 16.35 34.26
C GLY A 155 -4.43 16.82 32.86
N VAL A 156 -3.76 17.97 32.76
CA VAL A 156 -3.22 18.49 31.49
C VAL A 156 -2.11 17.59 30.95
N GLU A 157 -1.23 17.07 31.81
CA GLU A 157 -0.18 16.11 31.43
C GLU A 157 -0.79 14.81 30.84
N LEU A 158 -1.87 14.30 31.44
CA LEU A 158 -2.59 13.13 30.94
C LEU A 158 -3.19 13.38 29.56
N ILE A 159 -3.75 14.57 29.31
CA ILE A 159 -4.24 14.96 27.98
C ILE A 159 -3.08 14.97 26.96
N GLY A 160 -1.92 15.49 27.35
CA GLY A 160 -0.72 15.47 26.50
C GLY A 160 -0.27 14.06 26.16
N LYS A 161 -0.27 13.14 27.14
CA LYS A 161 0.06 11.72 26.91
C LYS A 161 -0.93 11.06 25.96
N GLN A 162 -2.22 11.22 26.21
CA GLN A 162 -3.28 10.67 25.36
C GLN A 162 -3.18 11.20 23.91
N LEU A 163 -2.86 12.49 23.74
CA LEU A 163 -2.67 13.07 22.41
C LEU A 163 -1.48 12.45 21.68
N ASN A 164 -0.38 12.18 22.38
CA ASN A 164 0.77 11.47 21.78
C ASN A 164 0.40 10.03 21.40
N GLU A 165 -0.31 9.29 22.25
CA GLU A 165 -0.78 7.93 21.94
C GLU A 165 -1.67 7.90 20.68
N VAL A 166 -2.54 8.90 20.52
CA VAL A 166 -3.36 9.05 19.32
C VAL A 166 -2.48 9.29 18.09
N LEU A 167 -1.48 10.16 18.16
CA LEU A 167 -0.54 10.39 17.06
C LEU A 167 0.24 9.13 16.69
N GLU A 168 0.71 8.37 17.68
CA GLU A 168 1.40 7.09 17.49
C GLU A 168 0.52 6.06 16.80
N SER A 169 -0.79 6.02 17.12
CA SER A 169 -1.75 5.14 16.45
C SER A 169 -1.91 5.42 14.94
N PHE A 170 -1.66 6.66 14.52
CA PHE A 170 -1.61 7.06 13.11
C PHE A 170 -0.22 6.84 12.47
N GLY A 171 0.71 6.22 13.18
CA GLY A 171 2.08 5.98 12.72
C GLY A 171 2.98 7.21 12.78
N VAL A 172 2.56 8.26 13.50
CA VAL A 172 3.37 9.46 13.72
C VAL A 172 4.28 9.23 14.92
N GLN A 173 5.58 9.35 14.71
CA GLN A 173 6.59 9.13 15.75
C GLN A 173 7.41 10.40 15.99
N PRO A 174 7.71 10.74 17.26
CA PRO A 174 8.65 11.80 17.58
C PRO A 174 10.08 11.41 17.17
N ILE A 175 10.91 12.41 16.88
CA ILE A 175 12.33 12.25 16.60
C ILE A 175 13.09 12.52 17.89
N ALA A 176 13.86 11.55 18.36
CA ALA A 176 14.75 11.75 19.51
C ALA A 176 15.95 12.59 19.07
N ALA A 177 16.04 13.82 19.58
CA ALA A 177 17.10 14.74 19.18
C ALA A 177 18.14 14.96 20.29
N VAL A 178 17.73 15.04 21.56
CA VAL A 178 18.65 15.36 22.68
C VAL A 178 19.72 14.29 22.86
N GLY A 179 20.99 14.71 22.87
CA GLY A 179 22.15 13.83 23.03
C GLY A 179 22.62 13.14 21.75
N GLU A 180 21.87 13.26 20.65
CA GLU A 180 22.26 12.73 19.35
C GLU A 180 23.12 13.73 18.58
N ARG A 181 23.87 13.22 17.60
CA ARG A 181 24.60 14.06 16.66
C ARG A 181 23.63 14.81 15.76
N PHE A 182 23.93 16.08 15.48
CA PHE A 182 23.12 16.90 14.59
C PHE A 182 23.10 16.32 13.16
N ASP A 183 21.90 16.08 12.63
CA ASP A 183 21.68 15.66 11.24
C ASP A 183 20.76 16.69 10.54
N PRO A 184 21.26 17.42 9.53
CA PRO A 184 20.47 18.39 8.77
C PRO A 184 19.20 17.83 8.10
N HIS A 185 19.10 16.51 7.91
CA HIS A 185 17.92 15.90 7.29
C HIS A 185 16.72 15.83 8.25
N VAL A 186 16.97 15.76 9.55
CA VAL A 186 15.92 15.57 10.58
C VAL A 186 15.92 16.65 11.66
N HIS A 187 16.99 17.43 11.76
CA HIS A 187 17.17 18.48 12.75
C HIS A 187 17.32 19.86 12.09
N GLU A 188 16.75 20.88 12.74
CA GLU A 188 16.88 22.29 12.40
C GLU A 188 17.58 23.00 13.56
N ALA A 189 18.84 23.41 13.35
CA ALA A 189 19.60 24.13 14.37
C ALA A 189 19.14 25.60 14.45
N VAL A 190 18.47 25.95 15.54
CA VAL A 190 17.92 27.31 15.74
C VAL A 190 18.84 28.16 16.61
N VAL A 191 19.52 27.51 17.57
CA VAL A 191 20.42 28.16 18.50
C VAL A 191 21.70 27.34 18.59
N THR A 192 22.83 28.03 18.57
CA THR A 192 24.13 27.39 18.81
C THR A 192 24.68 27.93 20.12
N GLU A 193 25.07 27.04 21.03
CA GLU A 193 25.60 27.41 22.34
C GLU A 193 27.03 26.84 22.49
N PRO A 194 28.02 27.65 22.89
CA PRO A 194 29.34 27.14 23.24
C PRO A 194 29.21 26.21 24.45
N SER A 195 29.68 24.97 24.34
CA SER A 195 29.66 24.01 25.44
C SER A 195 30.98 23.26 25.53
N ASP A 196 31.51 23.16 26.74
CA ASP A 196 32.70 22.36 27.06
C ASP A 196 32.30 20.92 27.51
N GLU A 197 30.99 20.69 27.72
CA GLU A 197 30.43 19.44 28.24
C GLU A 197 30.02 18.46 27.14
N HIS A 198 29.72 18.97 25.94
CA HIS A 198 29.24 18.19 24.80
C HIS A 198 30.19 18.30 23.61
N GLU A 199 30.37 17.20 22.87
CA GLU A 199 31.15 17.23 21.62
C GLU A 199 30.54 18.25 20.64
N PRO A 200 31.35 18.92 19.79
CA PRO A 200 30.81 19.80 18.75
C PRO A 200 29.80 19.09 17.84
N ASP A 201 28.80 19.83 17.36
CA ASP A 201 27.70 19.30 16.53
C ASP A 201 26.78 18.29 17.24
N THR A 202 26.70 18.35 18.58
CA THR A 202 25.78 17.54 19.38
C THR A 202 24.55 18.35 19.76
N VAL A 203 23.37 17.74 19.73
CA VAL A 203 22.14 18.38 20.18
C VAL A 203 22.11 18.44 21.71
N ILE A 204 22.17 19.66 22.25
CA ILE A 204 22.12 19.95 23.69
C ILE A 204 20.69 19.89 24.21
N ALA A 205 19.77 20.52 23.49
CA ALA A 205 18.38 20.63 23.91
C ALA A 205 17.44 20.69 22.70
N GLU A 206 16.23 20.20 22.89
CA GLU A 206 15.16 20.26 21.90
C GLU A 206 14.18 21.38 22.28
N LEU A 207 14.02 22.36 21.39
CA LEU A 207 13.12 23.50 21.57
C LEU A 207 11.70 23.19 21.08
N ALA A 208 11.59 22.40 20.01
CA ALA A 208 10.32 21.91 19.51
C ALA A 208 10.50 20.52 18.89
N ARG A 209 9.57 19.62 19.21
CA ARG A 209 9.72 18.21 18.85
C ARG A 209 9.67 17.94 17.36
N GLY A 210 10.61 17.15 16.84
CA GLY A 210 10.54 16.66 15.46
C GLY A 210 9.54 15.51 15.33
N TYR A 211 8.88 15.37 14.19
CA TYR A 211 7.95 14.25 13.94
C TYR A 211 8.10 13.69 12.53
N ARG A 212 7.91 12.38 12.41
CA ARG A 212 7.89 11.63 11.14
C ARG A 212 6.71 10.67 11.06
N ILE A 213 6.28 10.34 9.85
CA ILE A 213 5.28 9.30 9.57
C ILE A 213 5.90 8.24 8.65
N GLY A 214 6.11 7.03 9.17
CA GLY A 214 6.95 6.03 8.49
C GLY A 214 8.32 6.61 8.14
N ASP A 215 8.66 6.62 6.84
CA ASP A 215 9.93 7.16 6.32
C ASP A 215 9.88 8.65 5.96
N ARG A 216 8.71 9.31 6.12
CA ARG A 216 8.52 10.70 5.70
C ARG A 216 8.61 11.65 6.88
N LEU A 217 9.50 12.64 6.78
CA LEU A 217 9.59 13.74 7.74
C LEU A 217 8.36 14.67 7.64
N LEU A 218 7.70 14.94 8.78
CA LEU A 218 6.60 15.90 8.87
C LEU A 218 7.11 17.31 9.16
N ARG A 219 8.01 17.40 10.14
CA ARG A 219 8.69 18.60 10.62
C ARG A 219 10.02 18.19 11.26
N PRO A 220 11.14 18.89 10.98
CA PRO A 220 12.40 18.65 11.69
C PRO A 220 12.29 19.01 13.18
N ALA A 221 13.13 18.41 14.01
CA ALA A 221 13.26 18.83 15.40
C ALA A 221 14.00 20.17 15.46
N MET A 222 13.43 21.17 16.12
CA MET A 222 14.12 22.44 16.35
C MET A 222 15.03 22.27 17.54
N VAL A 223 16.33 22.36 17.32
CA VAL A 223 17.35 21.97 18.30
C VAL A 223 18.31 23.10 18.60
N LYS A 224 18.87 23.02 19.80
CA LYS A 224 20.06 23.76 20.21
C LYS A 224 21.27 22.86 20.06
N VAL A 225 22.31 23.31 19.35
CA VAL A 225 23.51 22.54 19.04
C VAL A 225 24.73 23.11 19.76
N SER A 226 25.66 22.25 20.17
CA SER A 226 26.95 22.65 20.71
C SER A 226 27.87 23.21 19.62
N ALA A 227 28.36 24.43 19.83
CA ALA A 227 29.52 24.94 19.09
C ALA A 227 30.81 24.64 19.85
N ARG A 228 31.89 24.45 19.08
CA ARG A 228 33.24 24.60 19.61
C ARG A 228 33.39 26.04 20.11
N ARG A 229 33.88 26.19 21.35
CA ARG A 229 34.24 27.50 21.89
C ARG A 229 35.47 28.00 21.13
N ASP A 230 35.31 29.06 20.35
CA ASP A 230 36.45 29.75 19.74
C ASP A 230 37.13 30.57 20.84
N GLU A 231 38.34 30.19 21.21
CA GLU A 231 39.20 30.96 22.10
C GLU A 231 39.69 32.20 21.34
N GLU A 232 39.12 33.38 21.63
CA GLU A 232 39.73 34.69 21.29
C GLU A 232 40.61 35.21 22.44
#